data_AF-A0A2N6DDA3-F1
#
_entry.id   AF-A0A2N6DDA3-F1
#
_cell.length_a   1.000
_cell.length_b   1.000
_cell.length_c   1.000
_cell.angle_alpha   90.00
_cell.angle_beta   90.00
_cell.angle_gamma   90.00
#
_symmetry.space_group_name_H-M   'P 1'
#
loop_
_entity.id
_entity.type
_entity.pdbx_description
1 polymer ?
#
loop_
_entity_poly.entity_id
_entity_poly.type
_entity_poly.pdbx_seq_one_letter_code
_entity_poly.pdbx_strand_id
1 'polypeptide(L)'
;MQMLKDSYKLRKMNNIITAHCTGYDDKALPELIDSYFRSEADRLKSAKLILIKPNLLSASTPNMAVTTHPEFVKIVINKLKTYTDAELWLGDSPGANFGKYDNVLKVTGIGEVAK
;
A
#
# COMPACT_ATOMS: atom_id res chain seq x y z
N MET A 1 -19.89 -4.84 24.64
CA MET A 1 -18.71 -5.22 23.82
C MET A 1 -19.15 -5.84 22.49
N GLN A 2 -20.10 -5.20 21.79
CA GLN A 2 -20.68 -5.67 20.52
C GLN A 2 -20.81 -4.51 19.49
N MET A 3 -20.77 -3.25 19.94
CA MET A 3 -20.98 -2.04 19.12
C MET A 3 -19.74 -1.52 18.38
N LEU A 4 -18.58 -2.20 18.46
CA LEU A 4 -17.36 -1.81 17.73
C LEU A 4 -17.10 -2.65 16.47
N LYS A 5 -17.99 -3.59 16.13
CA LYS A 5 -17.86 -4.46 14.94
C LYS A 5 -18.63 -3.96 13.72
N ASP A 6 -19.46 -2.92 13.86
CA ASP A 6 -20.37 -2.46 12.81
C ASP A 6 -19.80 -1.36 11.90
N SER A 7 -18.60 -0.83 12.18
CA SER A 7 -18.05 0.29 11.38
C SER A 7 -17.34 -0.12 10.08
N TYR A 8 -17.09 -1.41 9.85
CA TYR A 8 -16.41 -1.87 8.62
C TYR A 8 -17.04 -3.15 8.08
N LYS A 9 -18.17 -3.00 7.41
CA LYS A 9 -18.85 -4.13 6.74
C LYS A 9 -18.07 -4.50 5.46
N LEU A 10 -17.04 -5.35 5.61
CA LEU A 10 -16.32 -5.94 4.49
C LEU A 10 -17.32 -6.71 3.61
N ARG A 11 -17.51 -6.25 2.37
CA ARG A 11 -18.40 -6.91 1.40
C ARG A 11 -17.56 -7.62 0.36
N LYS A 12 -17.58 -8.95 0.37
CA LYS A 12 -16.96 -9.80 -0.66
C LYS A 12 -18.00 -10.11 -1.74
N MET A 13 -17.82 -9.56 -2.93
CA MET A 13 -18.53 -9.97 -4.15
C MET A 13 -17.45 -10.24 -5.19
N ASN A 14 -17.39 -11.47 -5.72
CA ASN A 14 -16.36 -12.01 -6.63
C ASN A 14 -15.08 -11.16 -6.75
N ASN A 15 -14.10 -11.47 -5.89
CA ASN A 15 -12.74 -10.90 -5.82
C ASN A 15 -12.60 -9.40 -5.49
N ILE A 16 -13.70 -8.70 -5.18
CA ILE A 16 -13.66 -7.30 -4.73
C ILE A 16 -13.82 -7.26 -3.21
N ILE A 17 -12.93 -6.51 -2.55
CA ILE A 17 -12.99 -6.21 -1.12
C ILE A 17 -13.06 -4.69 -0.98
N THR A 18 -14.03 -4.21 -0.20
CA THR A 18 -14.22 -2.77 0.05
C THR A 18 -14.35 -2.49 1.53
N ALA A 19 -13.87 -1.31 1.94
CA ALA A 19 -14.10 -0.73 3.26
C ALA A 19 -14.31 0.77 3.11
N HIS A 20 -15.10 1.36 4.01
CA HIS A 20 -15.20 2.82 4.14
C HIS A 20 -14.01 3.32 4.96
N CYS A 21 -13.25 4.27 4.43
CA CYS A 21 -12.10 4.88 5.09
C CYS A 21 -12.25 6.40 5.06
N THR A 22 -11.97 7.09 6.17
CA THR A 22 -12.00 8.57 6.24
C THR A 22 -10.64 9.21 5.96
N GLY A 23 -9.57 8.42 5.94
CA GLY A 23 -8.19 8.88 5.73
C GLY A 23 -7.20 7.73 5.68
N TYR A 24 -5.92 8.05 5.52
CA TYR A 24 -4.83 7.06 5.49
C TYR A 24 -4.43 6.53 6.87
N ASP A 25 -4.83 7.23 7.94
CA ASP A 25 -4.69 6.85 9.34
C ASP A 25 -5.89 6.04 9.87
N ASP A 26 -6.89 5.79 9.03
CA ASP A 26 -8.07 5.02 9.40
C ASP A 26 -7.71 3.56 9.69
N LYS A 27 -8.20 3.04 10.82
CA LYS A 27 -8.03 1.65 11.25
C LYS A 27 -8.68 0.65 10.29
N ALA A 28 -9.63 1.09 9.45
CA ALA A 28 -10.21 0.32 8.36
C ALA A 28 -9.15 -0.19 7.38
N LEU A 29 -8.13 0.63 7.12
CA LEU A 29 -7.23 0.48 6.00
C LEU A 29 -6.29 -0.72 6.19
N PRO A 30 -5.64 -0.93 7.36
CA PRO A 30 -4.90 -2.16 7.63
C PRO A 30 -5.76 -3.43 7.52
N GLU A 31 -7.01 -3.41 7.98
CA GLU A 31 -7.89 -4.60 7.91
C GLU A 31 -8.30 -4.90 6.47
N LEU A 32 -8.61 -3.87 5.67
CA LEU A 32 -8.89 -4.01 4.25
C LEU A 32 -7.71 -4.70 3.52
N ILE A 33 -6.50 -4.21 3.74
CA ILE A 33 -5.28 -4.75 3.13
C ILE A 33 -5.01 -6.18 3.61
N ASP A 34 -5.13 -6.44 4.91
CA ASP A 34 -4.94 -7.77 5.50
C ASP A 34 -5.91 -8.79 4.91
N SER A 35 -7.18 -8.42 4.74
CA SER A 35 -8.20 -9.30 4.18
C SER A 35 -7.90 -9.70 2.72
N TYR A 36 -7.29 -8.80 1.93
CA TYR A 36 -6.82 -9.13 0.58
C TYR A 36 -5.64 -10.10 0.62
N PHE A 37 -4.59 -9.82 1.39
CA PHE A 37 -3.42 -10.70 1.46
C PHE A 37 -3.75 -12.07 2.06
N ARG A 38 -4.69 -12.14 3.00
CA ARG A 38 -5.21 -13.41 3.50
C ARG A 38 -5.82 -14.27 2.39
N SER A 39 -6.51 -13.66 1.42
CA SER A 39 -7.06 -14.39 0.27
C SER A 39 -6.00 -14.83 -0.75
N GLU A 40 -4.81 -14.24 -0.70
CA GLU A 40 -3.69 -14.50 -1.62
C GLU A 40 -2.52 -15.24 -0.93
N ALA A 41 -2.72 -15.73 0.29
CA ALA A 41 -1.65 -16.18 1.17
C ALA A 41 -0.75 -17.26 0.55
N ASP A 42 -1.31 -18.24 -0.16
CA ASP A 42 -0.53 -19.31 -0.79
C ASP A 42 0.37 -18.79 -1.93
N ARG A 43 -0.14 -17.83 -2.71
CA ARG A 43 0.63 -17.17 -3.79
C ARG A 43 1.75 -16.31 -3.21
N LEU A 44 1.48 -15.60 -2.11
CA LEU A 44 2.46 -14.76 -1.44
C LEU A 44 3.56 -15.59 -0.78
N LYS A 45 3.20 -16.69 -0.11
CA LYS A 45 4.14 -17.59 0.56
C LYS A 45 5.09 -18.30 -0.42
N SER A 46 4.65 -18.54 -1.65
CA SER A 46 5.47 -19.18 -2.70
C SER A 46 6.34 -18.19 -3.50
N ALA A 47 6.13 -16.88 -3.32
CA ALA A 47 6.92 -15.86 -4.00
C ALA A 47 8.36 -15.82 -3.45
N LYS A 48 9.33 -15.54 -4.34
CA LYS A 48 10.73 -15.30 -3.96
C LYS A 48 11.09 -13.82 -3.93
N LEU A 49 10.45 -13.04 -4.79
CA LEU A 49 10.63 -11.61 -4.94
C LEU A 49 9.27 -10.97 -5.22
N ILE A 50 8.97 -9.85 -4.56
CA ILE A 50 7.77 -9.06 -4.80
C ILE A 50 8.17 -7.60 -5.00
N LEU A 51 7.80 -7.04 -6.16
CA LEU A 51 7.89 -5.60 -6.41
C LEU A 51 6.59 -4.93 -6.00
N ILE A 52 6.70 -3.98 -5.07
CA ILE A 52 5.64 -3.06 -4.69
C ILE A 52 5.80 -1.82 -5.58
N LYS A 53 4.81 -1.57 -6.42
CA LYS A 53 4.84 -0.48 -7.41
C LYS A 53 3.84 0.63 -7.05
N PRO A 54 4.23 1.64 -6.24
CA PRO A 54 3.38 2.80 -6.03
C PRO A 54 3.27 3.61 -7.34
N ASN A 55 2.40 4.61 -7.35
CA ASN A 55 2.40 5.63 -8.39
C ASN A 55 3.20 6.83 -7.88
N LEU A 56 4.33 7.16 -8.52
CA LEU A 56 5.13 8.34 -8.17
C LEU A 56 4.89 9.51 -9.13
N LEU A 57 4.67 9.24 -10.43
CA LEU A 57 4.49 10.18 -11.56
C LEU A 57 5.52 11.32 -11.70
N SER A 58 5.67 12.19 -10.69
CA SER A 58 6.60 13.31 -10.61
C SER A 58 6.97 13.62 -9.14
N ALA A 59 7.89 14.55 -8.90
CA ALA A 59 8.20 15.03 -7.55
C ALA A 59 7.06 15.90 -6.98
N SER A 60 5.97 15.26 -6.55
CA SER A 60 4.78 15.90 -6.00
C SER A 60 4.56 15.47 -4.55
N THR A 61 4.17 16.40 -3.70
CA THR A 61 3.84 16.10 -2.30
C THR A 61 2.55 15.27 -2.21
N PRO A 62 2.39 14.40 -1.19
CA PRO A 62 1.25 13.48 -1.10
C PRO A 62 -0.14 14.14 -1.08
N ASN A 63 -0.24 15.37 -0.56
CA ASN A 63 -1.50 16.14 -0.51
C ASN A 63 -2.03 16.55 -1.90
N MET A 64 -1.20 16.50 -2.94
CA MET A 64 -1.60 16.83 -4.32
C MET A 64 -2.32 15.67 -5.01
N ALA A 65 -2.40 14.48 -4.39
CA ALA A 65 -3.00 13.27 -4.96
C ALA A 65 -2.41 12.84 -6.33
N VAL A 66 -1.19 13.30 -6.64
CA VAL A 66 -0.42 12.90 -7.82
C VAL A 66 0.35 11.60 -7.57
N THR A 67 0.84 11.41 -6.34
CA THR A 67 1.56 10.22 -5.90
C THR A 67 0.69 9.36 -4.98
N THR A 68 0.91 8.04 -4.96
CA THR A 68 0.36 7.17 -3.92
C THR A 68 0.87 7.67 -2.57
N HIS A 69 -0.03 7.76 -1.59
CA HIS A 69 0.31 8.28 -0.27
C HIS A 69 1.29 7.34 0.46
N PRO A 70 2.38 7.85 1.07
CA PRO A 70 3.41 7.01 1.68
C PRO A 70 2.88 6.14 2.82
N GLU A 71 1.93 6.63 3.62
CA GLU A 71 1.34 5.83 4.70
C GLU A 71 0.59 4.59 4.18
N PHE A 72 -0.10 4.69 3.03
CA PHE A 72 -0.73 3.53 2.41
C PHE A 72 0.30 2.47 2.03
N VAL A 73 1.40 2.90 1.39
CA VAL A 73 2.50 2.00 0.97
C VAL A 73 3.15 1.33 2.18
N LYS A 74 3.34 2.07 3.27
CA LYS A 74 3.88 1.55 4.53
C LYS A 74 2.98 0.46 5.14
N ILE A 75 1.66 0.68 5.18
CA ILE A 75 0.70 -0.33 5.67
C ILE A 75 0.75 -1.58 4.79
N VAL A 76 0.78 -1.39 3.46
CA VAL A 76 0.92 -2.50 2.49
C VAL A 76 2.17 -3.32 2.75
N ILE A 77 3.34 -2.68 2.88
CA ILE A 77 4.62 -3.37 3.15
C ILE A 77 4.53 -4.15 4.47
N ASN A 78 4.06 -3.50 5.54
CA ASN A 78 3.99 -4.12 6.86
C ASN A 78 3.06 -5.34 6.88
N LYS A 79 1.91 -5.26 6.20
CA LYS A 79 1.00 -6.39 6.05
C LYS A 79 1.58 -7.47 5.16
N LEU A 80 2.21 -7.12 4.04
CA LEU A 80 2.79 -8.08 3.12
C LEU A 80 3.86 -8.94 3.80
N LYS A 81 4.73 -8.32 4.63
CA LYS A 81 5.77 -9.01 5.42
C LYS A 81 5.23 -10.11 6.35
N THR A 82 3.94 -10.12 6.70
CA THR A 82 3.36 -11.19 7.52
C THR A 82 2.93 -12.43 6.72
N TYR A 83 2.91 -12.34 5.39
CA TYR A 83 2.43 -13.40 4.49
C TYR A 83 3.53 -14.01 3.60
N THR A 84 4.75 -13.49 3.65
CA THR A 84 5.83 -13.94 2.76
C THR A 84 7.21 -13.71 3.37
N ASP A 85 8.14 -14.58 3.00
CA ASP A 85 9.59 -14.41 3.23
C ASP A 85 10.31 -13.88 1.97
N ALA A 86 9.55 -13.47 0.94
CA ALA A 86 10.09 -12.93 -0.29
C ALA A 86 10.93 -11.68 -0.06
N GLU A 87 11.95 -11.49 -0.90
CA GLU A 87 12.61 -10.21 -1.04
C GLU A 87 11.59 -9.16 -1.50
N LEU A 88 11.55 -8.01 -0.84
CA LEU A 88 10.60 -6.95 -1.17
C LEU A 88 11.34 -5.78 -1.82
N TRP A 89 10.95 -5.44 -3.03
CA TRP A 89 11.43 -4.25 -3.74
C TRP A 89 10.33 -3.19 -3.73
N LEU A 90 10.73 -1.93 -3.61
CA LEU A 90 9.84 -0.78 -3.75
C LEU A 90 10.37 0.12 -4.86
N GLY A 91 9.60 0.27 -5.93
CA GLY A 91 10.04 1.05 -7.07
C GLY A 91 8.92 1.38 -8.04
N ASP A 92 9.08 2.50 -8.74
CA ASP A 92 8.20 2.92 -9.82
C ASP A 92 9.03 3.51 -10.96
N SER A 93 8.41 3.68 -12.12
CA SER A 93 9.00 4.37 -13.27
C SER A 93 8.23 5.69 -13.50
N PRO A 94 8.65 6.82 -12.90
CA PRO A 94 7.92 8.07 -13.02
C PRO A 94 7.96 8.62 -14.46
N GLY A 95 7.10 9.60 -14.77
CA GLY A 95 6.97 10.12 -16.13
C GLY A 95 8.20 10.90 -16.60
N ALA A 96 8.50 10.86 -17.91
CA ALA A 96 9.79 11.26 -18.53
C ALA A 96 10.46 12.58 -18.04
N ASN A 97 9.71 13.52 -17.47
CA ASN A 97 10.21 14.80 -16.96
C ASN A 97 10.40 14.84 -15.43
N PHE A 98 10.53 13.69 -14.75
CA PHE A 98 10.61 13.60 -13.28
C PHE A 98 11.91 14.16 -12.67
N GLY A 99 12.90 14.51 -13.50
CA GLY A 99 14.20 14.97 -13.04
C GLY A 99 15.03 13.84 -12.42
N LYS A 100 15.50 14.03 -11.18
CA LYS A 100 16.30 13.02 -10.45
C LYS A 100 15.39 12.13 -9.60
N TYR A 101 15.56 10.81 -9.68
CA TYR A 101 14.73 9.85 -8.96
C TYR A 101 14.79 10.04 -7.43
N ASP A 102 15.97 10.34 -6.87
CA ASP A 102 16.11 10.64 -5.43
C ASP A 102 15.24 11.81 -4.98
N ASN A 103 15.06 12.82 -5.83
CA ASN A 103 14.18 13.94 -5.54
C ASN A 103 12.71 13.51 -5.53
N VAL A 104 12.32 12.61 -6.43
CA VAL A 104 10.97 12.01 -6.43
C VAL A 104 10.75 11.24 -5.13
N LEU A 105 11.68 10.37 -4.75
CA LEU A 105 11.58 9.59 -3.50
C LEU A 105 11.49 10.50 -2.27
N LYS A 106 12.27 11.58 -2.23
CA LYS A 106 12.27 12.55 -1.14
C LYS A 106 10.95 13.33 -1.06
N VAL A 107 10.49 13.92 -2.17
CA VAL A 107 9.31 14.81 -2.19
C VAL A 107 8.02 14.04 -1.98
N THR A 108 7.92 12.83 -2.53
CA THR A 108 6.75 11.95 -2.35
C THR A 108 6.69 11.30 -0.97
N GLY A 109 7.79 11.33 -0.21
CA GLY A 109 7.94 10.66 1.08
C GLY A 109 8.17 9.15 0.98
N ILE A 110 8.19 8.57 -0.23
CA ILE A 110 8.36 7.13 -0.44
C ILE A 110 9.77 6.65 -0.07
N GLY A 111 10.79 7.51 -0.18
CA GLY A 111 12.15 7.19 0.25
C GLY A 111 12.27 6.86 1.75
N GLU A 112 11.37 7.39 2.59
CA GLU A 112 11.34 7.07 4.03
C GLU A 112 10.62 5.76 4.33
N VAL A 113 9.72 5.32 3.43
CA VAL A 113 8.99 4.06 3.55
C VAL A 113 9.85 2.87 3.13
N ALA A 114 10.84 3.10 2.26
CA ALA A 114 11.73 2.08 1.72
C ALA A 114 12.86 1.62 2.66
N LYS A 115 12.95 2.19 3.87
CA LYS A 115 14.03 1.93 4.84
C LYS A 115 13.74 0.73 5.74
#